data_AF-A0A943YKE6-F1
#
_entry.id   AF-A0A943YKE6-F1
#
_cell.length_a   1.000
_cell.length_b   1.000
_cell.length_c   1.000
_cell.angle_alpha   90.00
_cell.angle_beta   90.00
_cell.angle_gamma   90.00
#
_symmetry.space_group_name_H-M   'P 1'
#
loop_
_entity.id
_entity.type
_entity.pdbx_description
1 polymer ?
#
loop_
_entity_poly.entity_id
_entity_poly.type
_entity_poly.pdbx_seq_one_letter_code
_entity_poly.pdbx_strand_id
1 'polypeptide(L)'
;MKGGDADEFIDYLMDGGASVRHKGYIYHFSGFVYHPGQHKWRVSIEKYRWTKEPFEDFMELVYHYTSDAEEDCINHLTEDILWDGKSFYQLEKALTWIDW
;
A
#
# COMPACT_ATOMS: atom_id res chain seq x y z
N MET A 1 9.55 2.02 -9.56
CA MET A 1 9.83 1.24 -8.33
C MET A 1 11.24 0.63 -8.39
N LYS A 2 11.89 0.36 -7.24
CA LYS A 2 13.11 -0.47 -7.19
C LYS A 2 12.76 -1.87 -6.69
N GLY A 3 13.25 -2.91 -7.35
CA GLY A 3 12.98 -4.31 -7.01
C GLY A 3 11.88 -4.98 -7.84
N GLY A 4 11.21 -4.21 -8.71
CA GLY A 4 10.15 -4.62 -9.63
C GLY A 4 9.63 -3.37 -10.35
N ASP A 5 8.55 -3.50 -11.12
CA ASP A 5 7.81 -2.36 -11.67
C ASP A 5 6.48 -2.11 -10.96
N ALA A 6 5.79 -1.04 -11.37
CA ALA A 6 4.56 -0.59 -10.73
C ALA A 6 3.38 -1.53 -11.01
N ASP A 7 3.32 -2.10 -12.22
CA ASP A 7 2.22 -2.97 -12.64
C ASP A 7 2.35 -4.32 -11.93
N GLU A 8 3.56 -4.89 -11.88
CA GLU A 8 3.85 -6.10 -11.09
C GLU A 8 3.50 -5.94 -9.60
N PHE A 9 3.73 -4.75 -9.04
CA PHE A 9 3.38 -4.48 -7.65
C PHE A 9 1.87 -4.44 -7.43
N ILE A 10 1.11 -3.81 -8.34
CA ILE A 10 -0.35 -3.78 -8.26
C ILE A 10 -0.93 -5.19 -8.45
N ASP A 11 -0.38 -5.98 -9.37
CA ASP A 11 -0.77 -7.37 -9.57
C ASP A 11 -0.54 -8.20 -8.30
N TYR A 12 0.61 -8.01 -7.64
CA TYR A 12 0.90 -8.68 -6.38
C TYR A 12 -0.09 -8.31 -5.26
N LEU A 13 -0.61 -7.08 -5.26
CA LEU A 13 -1.62 -6.64 -4.29
C LEU A 13 -2.98 -7.33 -4.45
N MET A 14 -3.25 -7.94 -5.60
CA MET A 14 -4.45 -8.77 -5.79
C MET A 14 -4.37 -10.09 -5.02
N ASP A 15 -3.16 -10.63 -4.84
CA ASP A 15 -2.93 -11.90 -4.16
C ASP A 15 -2.62 -11.75 -2.65
N GLY A 16 -2.15 -10.57 -2.22
CA GLY A 16 -1.83 -10.33 -0.82
C GLY A 16 -1.31 -8.93 -0.50
N GLY A 17 -0.75 -8.76 0.69
CA GLY A 17 -0.12 -7.51 1.10
C GLY A 17 1.33 -7.39 0.63
N ALA A 18 1.82 -6.17 0.45
CA ALA A 18 3.21 -5.89 0.08
C ALA A 18 3.73 -4.65 0.79
N SER A 19 5.06 -4.53 0.91
CA SER A 19 5.68 -3.43 1.63
C SER A 19 6.73 -2.72 0.80
N VAL A 20 6.81 -1.41 0.98
CA VAL A 20 7.81 -0.56 0.33
C VAL A 20 8.53 0.31 1.35
N ARG A 21 9.81 0.60 1.08
CA ARG A 21 10.59 1.59 1.84
C ARG A 21 10.60 2.93 1.13
N HIS A 22 10.36 3.98 1.90
CA HIS A 22 10.47 5.36 1.44
C HIS A 22 10.87 6.30 2.58
N LYS A 23 11.90 7.13 2.36
CA LYS A 23 12.40 8.14 3.33
C LYS A 23 12.65 7.60 4.76
N GLY A 24 13.11 6.36 4.88
CA GLY A 24 13.42 5.75 6.18
C GLY A 24 12.22 5.15 6.93
N TYR A 25 11.05 5.08 6.29
CA TYR A 25 9.85 4.40 6.79
C TYR A 25 9.51 3.18 5.93
N ILE A 26 8.72 2.29 6.50
CA ILE A 26 8.01 1.24 5.76
C ILE A 26 6.57 1.69 5.55
N TYR A 27 6.05 1.43 4.36
CA TYR A 27 4.65 1.56 4.01
C TYR A 27 4.15 0.18 3.62
N HIS A 28 3.25 -0.38 4.42
CA HIS A 28 2.62 -1.66 4.18
C HIS A 28 1.27 -1.46 3.50
N PHE A 29 1.10 -2.06 2.35
CA PHE A 29 -0.15 -2.14 1.61
C PHE A 29 -0.84 -3.44 1.98
N SER A 30 -2.09 -3.38 2.42
CA SER A 30 -2.85 -4.55 2.88
C SER A 30 -3.19 -5.57 1.79
N GLY A 31 -2.99 -5.22 0.51
CA GLY A 31 -3.67 -5.86 -0.62
C GLY A 31 -5.13 -5.45 -0.72
N PHE A 32 -5.79 -5.90 -1.79
CA PHE A 32 -7.23 -5.73 -1.99
C PHE A 32 -7.98 -6.83 -1.24
N VAL A 33 -8.61 -6.47 -0.12
CA VAL A 33 -9.22 -7.46 0.79
C VAL A 33 -10.73 -7.33 0.79
N TYR A 34 -11.43 -8.42 0.47
CA TYR A 34 -12.89 -8.48 0.55
C TYR A 34 -13.38 -8.79 1.97
N HIS A 35 -14.29 -7.96 2.49
CA HIS A 35 -14.98 -8.15 3.76
C HIS A 35 -16.38 -8.75 3.54
N PRO A 36 -16.59 -10.06 3.82
CA PRO A 36 -17.85 -10.72 3.52
C PRO A 36 -19.03 -10.19 4.34
N GLY A 37 -18.79 -9.73 5.57
CA GLY A 37 -19.86 -9.18 6.44
C GLY A 37 -20.32 -7.78 6.05
N GLN A 38 -19.50 -7.02 5.31
CA GLN A 38 -19.84 -5.67 4.84
C GLN A 38 -20.19 -5.63 3.36
N HIS A 39 -19.92 -6.72 2.64
CA HIS A 39 -19.99 -6.77 1.17
C HIS A 39 -19.17 -5.66 0.51
N LYS A 40 -17.95 -5.46 1.01
CA LYS A 40 -17.05 -4.40 0.55
C LYS A 40 -15.62 -4.90 0.40
N TRP A 41 -14.95 -4.41 -0.63
CA TRP A 41 -13.51 -4.42 -0.79
C TRP A 41 -12.89 -3.29 0.02
N ARG A 42 -11.65 -3.49 0.45
CA ARG A 42 -10.83 -2.44 1.06
C ARG A 42 -9.40 -2.50 0.55
N VAL A 43 -8.74 -1.35 0.67
CA VAL A 43 -7.30 -1.24 0.64
C VAL A 43 -6.87 -0.24 1.73
N SER A 44 -5.74 -0.52 2.35
CA SER A 44 -5.14 0.38 3.34
C SER A 44 -3.64 0.40 3.21
N ILE A 45 -3.06 1.55 3.59
CA ILE A 45 -1.63 1.74 3.68
C ILE A 45 -1.30 2.16 5.09
N GLU A 46 -0.48 1.36 5.75
CA GLU A 46 0.00 1.59 7.11
C GLU A 46 1.46 2.00 7.07
N LYS A 47 1.84 2.96 7.89
CA LYS A 47 3.22 3.46 7.97
C LYS A 47 3.86 3.00 9.26
N TYR A 48 5.05 2.43 9.13
CA TYR A 48 5.85 1.92 10.23
C TYR A 48 7.20 2.62 10.30
N ARG A 49 7.69 2.77 11.52
CA ARG A 49 9.08 3.17 11.74
C ARG A 49 9.99 2.01 11.36
N TRP A 50 10.96 2.24 10.48
CA TRP A 50 12.02 1.26 10.26
C TRP A 50 12.92 1.19 11.50
N THR A 51 12.88 0.07 12.21
CA THR A 51 13.79 -0.24 13.32
C THR A 51 14.70 -1.40 12.91
N LYS A 52 15.81 -1.60 13.63
CA LYS A 52 16.64 -2.82 13.49
C LYS A 52 16.16 -3.94 14.41
N GLU A 53 15.07 -3.71 15.14
CA GLU A 53 14.52 -4.61 16.14
C GLU A 53 13.24 -5.23 15.57
N PRO A 54 12.85 -6.44 16.02
CA PRO A 54 11.73 -7.19 15.43
C PRO A 54 10.35 -6.57 15.69
N PHE A 55 10.27 -5.50 16.49
CA PHE A 55 9.03 -4.80 16.78
C PHE A 55 9.03 -3.48 16.03
N GLU A 56 8.17 -3.41 15.02
CA GLU A 56 7.97 -2.20 14.24
C GLU A 56 6.90 -1.34 14.89
N ASP A 57 7.26 -0.09 15.17
CA ASP A 57 6.30 0.86 15.71
C ASP A 57 5.36 1.30 14.59
N PHE A 58 4.12 0.79 14.61
CA PHE A 58 3.02 1.36 13.85
C PHE A 58 2.94 2.85 14.16
N MET A 59 2.98 3.67 13.12
CA MET A 59 2.91 5.12 13.27
C MET A 59 1.52 5.64 12.97
N GLU A 60 0.97 5.27 11.80
CA GLU A 60 -0.29 5.82 11.32
C GLU A 60 -0.85 4.99 10.15
N LEU A 61 -2.17 5.06 9.98
CA LEU A 61 -2.88 4.62 8.78
C LEU A 61 -2.89 5.80 7.80
N VAL A 62 -2.03 5.78 6.78
CA VAL A 62 -1.87 6.91 5.86
C VAL A 62 -2.92 6.95 4.76
N TYR A 63 -3.52 5.81 4.44
CA TYR A 63 -4.57 5.72 3.43
C TYR A 63 -5.52 4.58 3.75
N HIS A 64 -6.81 4.80 3.51
CA HIS A 64 -7.83 3.78 3.63
C HIS A 64 -8.98 4.09 2.68
N TYR A 65 -9.38 3.10 1.89
CA TYR A 65 -10.53 3.20 1.02
C TYR A 65 -11.33 1.90 1.04
N THR A 66 -12.64 2.03 0.88
CA THR A 66 -13.56 0.88 0.79
C THR A 66 -14.59 1.11 -0.30
N SER A 67 -14.87 0.07 -1.08
CA SER A 67 -15.85 0.11 -2.16
C SER A 67 -16.61 -1.21 -2.26
N ASP A 68 -17.74 -1.24 -2.95
CA ASP A 68 -18.41 -2.48 -3.32
C ASP A 68 -17.76 -3.17 -4.52
N ALA A 69 -16.86 -2.49 -5.24
CA ALA A 69 -16.07 -3.02 -6.35
C ALA A 69 -14.56 -3.05 -6.04
N GLU A 70 -13.89 -4.15 -6.44
CA GLU A 70 -12.43 -4.29 -6.32
C GLU A 70 -11.70 -3.28 -7.21
N GLU A 71 -12.13 -3.17 -8.47
CA GLU A 71 -11.56 -2.26 -9.47
C GLU A 71 -11.58 -0.80 -9.01
N ASP A 72 -12.62 -0.41 -8.28
CA ASP A 72 -12.72 0.93 -7.70
C ASP A 72 -11.65 1.16 -6.61
N CYS A 73 -11.32 0.15 -5.80
CA CYS A 73 -10.20 0.23 -4.86
C CYS A 73 -8.85 0.36 -5.58
N ILE A 74 -8.68 -0.31 -6.72
CA ILE A 74 -7.44 -0.24 -7.53
C ILE A 74 -7.28 1.17 -8.10
N ASN A 75 -8.34 1.71 -8.69
CA ASN A 75 -8.33 3.07 -9.27
C ASN A 75 -8.02 4.10 -8.19
N HIS A 76 -8.70 4.02 -7.05
CA HIS A 76 -8.46 4.93 -5.92
C HIS A 76 -7.04 4.81 -5.36
N LEU A 77 -6.49 3.59 -5.22
CA LEU A 77 -5.11 3.41 -4.78
C LEU A 77 -4.08 4.08 -5.72
N THR A 78 -4.33 4.03 -7.02
CA THR A 78 -3.37 4.48 -8.04
C THR A 78 -3.51 5.96 -8.38
N GLU A 79 -4.73 6.50 -8.34
CA GLU A 79 -5.07 7.87 -8.73
C GLU A 79 -5.14 8.85 -7.56
N ASP A 80 -5.52 8.40 -6.36
CA ASP A 80 -5.63 9.29 -5.20
C ASP A 80 -4.28 9.82 -4.75
N ILE A 81 -4.34 10.92 -3.99
CA ILE A 81 -3.20 11.42 -3.24
C ILE A 81 -3.04 10.58 -1.97
N LEU A 82 -1.95 9.80 -1.90
CA LEU A 82 -1.69 8.85 -0.83
C LEU A 82 -0.98 9.51 0.36
N TRP A 83 0.33 9.69 0.26
CA TRP A 83 1.15 10.36 1.27
C TRP A 83 2.09 11.38 0.64
N ASP A 84 2.60 12.30 1.46
CA ASP A 84 3.45 13.42 1.01
C ASP A 84 2.83 14.27 -0.11
N GLY A 85 1.49 14.27 -0.22
CA GLY A 85 0.78 15.01 -1.27
C GLY A 85 1.00 14.43 -2.67
N LYS A 86 1.32 13.13 -2.79
CA LYS A 86 1.61 12.46 -4.06
C LYS A 86 0.73 11.24 -4.31
N SER A 87 0.43 10.98 -5.58
CA SER A 87 -0.21 9.73 -6.00
C SER A 87 0.78 8.58 -6.08
N PHE A 88 0.26 7.35 -6.21
CA PHE A 88 1.09 6.15 -6.35
C PHE A 88 2.14 6.29 -7.47
N TYR A 89 1.71 6.70 -8.67
CA TYR A 89 2.63 6.84 -9.81
C TYR A 89 3.67 7.96 -9.66
N GLN A 90 3.40 8.96 -8.82
CA GLN A 90 4.39 9.98 -8.47
C GLN A 90 5.40 9.48 -7.43
N LEU A 91 4.98 8.53 -6.59
CA LEU A 91 5.79 7.91 -5.55
C LEU A 91 6.63 6.75 -6.08
N GLU A 92 6.12 5.99 -7.05
CA GLU A 92 6.64 4.68 -7.46
C GLU A 92 8.13 4.70 -7.82
N LYS A 93 8.63 5.76 -8.46
CA LYS A 93 10.07 5.93 -8.78
C LYS A 93 10.98 6.04 -7.57
N ALA A 94 10.44 6.46 -6.42
CA ALA A 94 11.16 6.61 -5.16
C ALA A 94 10.88 5.48 -4.15
N LEU A 95 10.04 4.51 -4.50
CA LEU A 95 9.71 3.35 -3.69
C LEU A 95 10.72 2.22 -3.92
N THR A 96 11.06 1.52 -2.84
CA THR A 96 11.82 0.26 -2.89
C THR A 96 10.94 -0.85 -2.36
N TRP A 97 10.54 -1.79 -3.21
CA TRP A 97 9.80 -2.98 -2.79
C TRP A 97 10.72 -3.85 -1.93
N ILE A 98 10.21 -4.28 -0.78
CA ILE A 98 10.90 -5.16 0.17
C ILE A 98 10.05 -6.39 0.47
N ASP A 99 10.74 -7.49 0.74
CA ASP A 99 10.17 -8.65 1.44
C ASP A 99 10.10 -8.29 2.93
N TRP A 100 8.91 -8.31 3.50
CA TRP A 100 8.60 -7.78 4.84
C TRP A 100 7.65 -8.69 5.58
#